data_AF-A0A7X0A8S8-F1
#
_entry.id   AF-A0A7X0A8S8-F1
#
_cell.length_a   1.000
_cell.length_b   1.000
_cell.length_c   1.000
_cell.angle_alpha   90.00
_cell.angle_beta   90.00
_cell.angle_gamma   90.00
#
_symmetry.space_group_name_H-M   'P 1'
#
loop_
_entity.id
_entity.type
_entity.pdbx_description
1 polymer ?
#
loop_
_entity_poly.entity_id
_entity_poly.type
_entity_poly.pdbx_seq_one_letter_code
_entity_poly.pdbx_strand_id
1 'polypeptide(L)'
;MIAYAKNYKADLTRGDFSFKDYRFYNEREWRYVPTKNNRKDIEARFNPVDYDHTKVELNDTIADIRVEFEPTDITYIIVKTIDEIEVTINSLRMHYNDKCTSKQLDILLTKIISVEQINNDF
;
A
#
# COMPACT_ATOMS: atom_id res chain seq x y z
N MET A 1 -7.52 -15.21 12.27
CA MET A 1 -7.23 -15.62 10.88
C MET A 1 -6.58 -14.44 10.18
N ILE A 2 -5.34 -14.58 9.68
CA ILE A 2 -4.77 -13.57 8.78
C ILE A 2 -5.37 -13.83 7.39
N ALA A 3 -6.25 -12.95 6.93
CA ALA A 3 -7.00 -13.14 5.70
C ALA A 3 -6.31 -12.44 4.53
N TYR A 4 -6.12 -13.18 3.44
CA TYR A 4 -5.55 -12.68 2.19
C TYR A 4 -6.43 -11.65 1.47
N ALA A 5 -7.69 -11.51 1.88
CA ALA A 5 -8.65 -10.56 1.34
C ALA A 5 -9.43 -9.84 2.46
N LYS A 6 -9.88 -8.61 2.18
CA LYS A 6 -10.89 -7.91 3.00
C LYS A 6 -12.29 -8.36 2.60
N ASN A 7 -13.25 -8.19 3.51
CA ASN A 7 -14.65 -8.24 3.14
C ASN A 7 -14.93 -7.13 2.12
N TYR A 8 -15.57 -7.47 1.00
CA TYR A 8 -15.98 -6.50 -0.01
C TYR A 8 -17.14 -5.61 0.50
N LYS A 9 -18.06 -6.22 1.26
CA LYS A 9 -19.26 -5.58 1.78
C LYS A 9 -19.61 -6.14 3.16
N ALA A 10 -19.93 -5.28 4.13
CA ALA A 10 -20.50 -5.63 5.43
C ALA A 10 -21.03 -4.37 6.13
N ASP A 11 -21.66 -4.53 7.29
CA ASP A 11 -22.01 -3.39 8.12
C ASP A 11 -20.74 -2.71 8.67
N LEU A 12 -20.67 -1.38 8.57
CA LEU A 12 -19.56 -0.56 9.08
C LEU A 12 -20.02 0.25 10.28
N THR A 13 -19.40 0.02 11.43
CA THR A 13 -19.55 0.86 12.62
C THR A 13 -18.27 1.68 12.84
N ARG A 14 -18.39 3.00 12.95
CA ARG A 14 -17.31 3.93 13.28
C ARG A 14 -17.77 4.93 14.33
N GLY A 15 -17.32 4.77 15.57
CA GLY A 15 -17.83 5.54 16.69
C GLY A 15 -19.35 5.39 16.79
N ASP A 16 -20.06 6.52 16.80
CA ASP A 16 -21.52 6.55 16.88
C ASP A 16 -22.23 6.31 15.53
N PHE A 17 -21.49 6.20 14.42
CA PHE A 17 -22.07 6.01 13.09
C PHE A 17 -22.11 4.53 12.69
N SER A 18 -23.26 4.08 12.20
CA SER A 18 -23.49 2.74 11.66
C SER A 18 -24.03 2.82 10.24
N PHE A 19 -23.30 2.23 9.28
CA PHE A 19 -23.72 2.08 7.89
C PHE A 19 -24.03 0.61 7.62
N LYS A 20 -25.27 0.32 7.22
CA LYS A 20 -25.63 -1.02 6.75
C LYS A 20 -25.04 -1.28 5.37
N ASP A 21 -24.61 -2.51 5.13
CA ASP A 21 -24.27 -2.97 3.77
C ASP A 21 -23.19 -2.12 3.07
N TYR A 22 -22.27 -1.56 3.85
CA TYR A 22 -21.19 -0.69 3.38
C TYR A 22 -20.23 -1.46 2.47
N ARG A 23 -20.02 -0.94 1.25
CA ARG A 23 -18.99 -1.45 0.33
C ARG A 23 -17.66 -0.84 0.72
N PHE A 24 -16.73 -1.66 1.19
CA PHE A 24 -15.45 -1.17 1.72
C PHE A 24 -14.54 -0.63 0.62
N TYR A 25 -14.53 -1.29 -0.54
CA TYR A 25 -13.68 -0.93 -1.67
C TYR A 25 -14.32 -1.40 -2.97
N ASN A 26 -14.19 -0.62 -4.05
CA ASN A 26 -14.50 -1.07 -5.41
C ASN A 26 -13.30 -1.76 -6.10
N GLU A 27 -12.14 -1.77 -5.43
CA GLU A 27 -10.88 -2.33 -5.94
C GLU A 27 -10.59 -3.71 -5.34
N ARG A 28 -9.83 -4.53 -6.08
CA ARG A 28 -9.33 -5.83 -5.61
C ARG A 28 -7.96 -5.64 -4.95
N GLU A 29 -7.93 -5.51 -3.63
CA GLU A 29 -6.69 -5.41 -2.86
C GLU A 29 -6.10 -6.81 -2.64
N TRP A 30 -4.86 -7.02 -3.09
CA TRP A 30 -4.07 -8.21 -2.74
C TRP A 30 -3.18 -7.85 -1.55
N ARG A 31 -3.26 -8.63 -0.48
CA ARG A 31 -2.40 -8.43 0.68
C ARG A 31 -1.27 -9.44 0.68
N TYR A 32 -0.05 -8.93 0.76
CA TYR A 32 1.07 -9.76 1.16
C TYR A 32 0.89 -10.17 2.63
N VAL A 33 0.87 -11.48 2.89
CA VAL A 33 0.76 -12.05 4.24
C VAL A 33 2.10 -12.69 4.58
N PRO A 34 2.86 -12.15 5.57
CA PRO A 34 4.13 -12.72 5.97
C PRO A 34 4.01 -14.21 6.36
N THR A 35 4.92 -15.03 5.84
CA THR A 35 4.98 -16.47 6.12
C THR A 35 5.52 -16.74 7.53
N LYS A 36 5.29 -17.95 8.05
CA LYS A 36 5.66 -18.36 9.42
C LYS A 36 7.15 -18.17 9.76
N ASN A 37 8.04 -18.22 8.76
CA ASN A 37 9.48 -18.07 8.98
C ASN A 37 9.89 -16.63 9.31
N ASN A 38 9.04 -15.64 9.01
CA ASN A 38 9.35 -14.21 9.16
C ASN A 38 8.54 -13.54 10.27
N ARG A 39 7.86 -14.29 11.16
CA ARG A 39 7.01 -13.73 12.21
C ARG A 39 7.17 -14.46 13.53
N LYS A 40 7.05 -13.72 14.64
CA LYS A 40 6.68 -14.31 15.93
C LYS A 40 5.25 -14.86 15.80
N ASP A 41 4.88 -15.88 16.58
CA ASP A 41 3.51 -16.44 16.54
C ASP A 41 2.50 -15.39 17.00
N ILE A 42 1.94 -14.66 16.03
CA ILE A 42 0.90 -13.66 16.26
C ILE A 42 -0.44 -14.38 16.19
N GLU A 43 -1.05 -14.59 17.36
CA GLU A 43 -2.44 -14.98 17.45
C GLU A 43 -3.32 -13.82 16.98
N ALA A 44 -4.23 -14.11 16.05
CA ALA A 44 -5.21 -13.11 15.62
C ALA A 44 -6.18 -12.81 16.76
N ARG A 45 -6.03 -11.64 17.38
CA ARG A 45 -6.95 -11.16 18.43
C ARG A 45 -8.08 -10.34 17.81
N PHE A 46 -9.32 -10.74 18.08
CA PHE A 46 -10.54 -10.10 17.58
C PHE A 46 -11.33 -9.37 18.68
N ASN A 47 -10.75 -9.18 19.86
CA ASN A 47 -11.47 -8.53 20.96
C ASN A 47 -11.53 -7.01 20.74
N PRO A 48 -12.73 -6.41 20.56
CA PRO A 48 -12.87 -4.97 20.34
C PRO A 48 -12.51 -4.14 21.58
N VAL A 49 -12.55 -4.74 22.77
CA VAL A 49 -12.44 -4.02 24.06
C VAL A 49 -11.03 -3.43 24.28
N ASP A 50 -9.99 -4.02 23.71
CA ASP A 50 -8.59 -3.58 23.88
C ASP A 50 -7.90 -3.23 22.54
N TYR A 51 -8.70 -2.93 21.51
CA TYR A 51 -8.22 -2.84 20.13
C TYR A 51 -7.06 -1.85 19.97
N ASP A 52 -7.13 -0.65 20.57
CA ASP A 52 -6.11 0.38 20.36
C ASP A 52 -4.77 0.06 21.05
N HIS A 53 -4.79 -0.39 22.30
CA HIS A 53 -3.57 -0.81 23.00
C HIS A 53 -2.94 -2.06 22.36
N THR A 54 -3.78 -3.06 22.06
CA THR A 54 -3.32 -4.32 21.44
C THR A 54 -2.76 -4.09 20.04
N LYS A 55 -3.31 -3.13 19.28
CA LYS A 55 -2.85 -2.82 17.92
C LYS A 55 -1.43 -2.26 17.91
N VAL A 56 -1.09 -1.37 18.84
CA VAL A 56 0.25 -0.79 18.92
C VAL A 56 1.28 -1.89 19.20
N GLU A 57 1.05 -2.72 20.22
CA GLU A 57 1.93 -3.84 20.57
C GLU A 57 2.11 -4.83 19.41
N LEU A 58 1.01 -5.17 18.72
CA LEU A 58 1.06 -6.07 17.56
C LEU A 58 1.80 -5.45 16.37
N ASN A 59 1.62 -4.15 16.10
CA ASN A 59 2.35 -3.46 15.05
C ASN A 59 3.85 -3.43 15.33
N ASP A 60 4.23 -3.22 16.59
CA ASP A 60 5.64 -3.26 17.02
C ASP A 60 6.25 -4.64 16.78
N THR A 61 5.49 -5.73 17.01
CA THR A 61 6.00 -7.10 16.78
C THR A 61 6.32 -7.42 15.31
N ILE A 62 5.76 -6.66 14.36
CA ILE A 62 5.98 -6.81 12.92
C ILE A 62 6.72 -5.62 12.32
N ALA A 63 7.25 -4.71 13.16
CA ALA A 63 7.91 -3.50 12.70
C ALA A 63 9.14 -3.80 11.81
N ASP A 64 9.81 -4.92 12.02
CA ASP A 64 10.97 -5.32 11.22
C ASP A 64 10.59 -6.08 9.94
N ILE A 65 9.31 -6.46 9.78
CA ILE A 65 8.83 -7.10 8.57
C ILE A 65 8.55 -6.01 7.54
N ARG A 66 9.49 -5.83 6.62
CA ARG A 66 9.35 -4.92 5.48
C ARG A 66 9.28 -5.73 4.18
N VAL A 67 8.39 -5.29 3.30
CA VAL A 67 8.40 -5.76 1.91
C VAL A 67 9.39 -4.87 1.18
N GLU A 68 10.49 -5.47 0.75
CA GLU A 68 11.44 -4.82 -0.14
C GLU A 68 10.90 -4.88 -1.57
N PHE A 69 11.11 -3.80 -2.32
CA PHE A 69 10.86 -3.76 -3.76
C PHE A 69 11.97 -2.95 -4.42
N GLU A 70 12.32 -3.37 -5.62
CA GLU A 70 13.31 -2.71 -6.45
C GLU A 70 12.63 -1.83 -7.51
N PRO A 71 13.30 -0.80 -8.06
CA PRO A 71 12.77 -0.02 -9.18
C PRO A 71 12.33 -0.87 -10.39
N THR A 72 12.91 -2.07 -10.53
CA THR A 72 12.55 -3.04 -11.57
C THR A 72 11.18 -3.69 -11.36
N ASP A 73 10.69 -3.75 -10.12
CA ASP A 73 9.40 -4.38 -9.77
C ASP A 73 8.20 -3.48 -10.07
N ILE A 74 8.44 -2.19 -10.31
CA ILE A 74 7.40 -1.21 -10.61
C ILE A 74 7.04 -1.29 -12.10
N THR A 75 5.76 -1.40 -12.45
CA THR A 75 5.32 -1.34 -13.86
C THR A 75 4.96 0.07 -14.28
N TYR A 76 4.16 0.78 -13.47
CA TYR A 76 3.73 2.15 -13.72
C TYR A 76 3.69 2.94 -12.41
N ILE A 77 3.95 4.23 -12.51
CA ILE A 77 3.69 5.23 -11.48
C ILE A 77 2.63 6.16 -12.05
N ILE A 78 1.41 6.06 -11.55
CA ILE A 78 0.28 6.83 -12.08
C ILE A 78 0.09 8.07 -11.20
N VAL A 79 0.14 9.24 -11.83
CA VAL A 79 -0.12 10.54 -11.18
C VAL A 79 -1.42 11.13 -11.71
N LYS A 80 -2.02 12.08 -11.00
CA LYS A 80 -3.35 12.59 -11.36
C LYS A 80 -3.27 13.54 -12.56
N THR A 81 -2.35 14.49 -12.53
CA THR A 81 -2.20 15.54 -13.55
C THR A 81 -0.81 15.50 -14.18
N ILE A 82 -0.65 16.15 -15.33
CA ILE A 82 0.66 16.29 -15.98
C ILE A 82 1.66 17.03 -15.08
N ASP A 83 1.24 18.06 -14.35
CA ASP A 83 2.12 18.83 -13.46
C ASP A 83 2.71 17.99 -12.33
N GLU A 84 1.98 16.99 -11.85
CA GLU A 84 2.46 16.06 -10.82
C GLU A 84 3.60 15.15 -11.31
N ILE A 85 3.79 15.01 -12.64
CA ILE A 85 4.90 14.22 -13.20
C ILE A 85 6.23 14.84 -12.77
N GLU A 86 6.41 16.15 -12.91
CA GLU A 86 7.66 16.83 -12.54
C GLU A 86 7.95 16.71 -11.03
N VAL A 87 6.92 16.92 -10.20
CA VAL A 87 7.00 16.75 -8.74
C VAL A 87 7.45 15.34 -8.39
N THR A 88 6.89 14.34 -9.08
CA THR A 88 7.22 12.92 -8.87
C THR A 88 8.65 12.60 -9.32
N ILE A 89 9.09 13.12 -10.46
CA ILE A 89 10.48 12.97 -10.95
C ILE A 89 11.46 13.52 -9.91
N ASN A 90 11.20 14.71 -9.38
CA ASN A 90 12.07 15.35 -8.39
C ASN A 90 12.11 14.55 -7.08
N SER A 91 10.96 14.05 -6.63
CA SER A 91 10.87 13.17 -5.46
C SER A 91 11.66 11.88 -5.63
N LEU A 92 11.52 11.20 -6.77
CA LEU A 92 12.25 9.97 -7.07
C LEU A 92 13.76 10.21 -7.12
N ARG A 93 14.20 11.28 -7.79
CA ARG A 93 15.62 11.66 -7.79
C ARG A 93 16.13 11.94 -6.37
N MET A 94 15.37 12.66 -5.55
CA MET A 94 15.78 12.97 -4.18
C MET A 94 15.93 11.72 -3.29
N HIS A 95 15.06 10.71 -3.48
CA HIS A 95 15.00 9.55 -2.58
C HIS A 95 15.66 8.27 -3.07
N TYR A 96 15.98 8.17 -4.37
CA TYR A 96 16.52 6.96 -4.99
C TYR A 96 17.87 7.15 -5.68
N ASN A 97 18.45 8.35 -5.72
CA ASN A 97 19.76 8.57 -6.35
C ASN A 97 20.88 7.73 -5.72
N ASP A 98 20.78 7.46 -4.42
CA ASP A 98 21.71 6.65 -3.63
C ASP A 98 21.29 5.18 -3.49
N LYS A 99 20.07 4.84 -3.92
CA LYS A 99 19.47 3.51 -3.78
C LYS A 99 19.48 2.68 -5.05
N CYS A 100 19.76 3.29 -6.20
CA CYS A 100 19.80 2.59 -7.46
C CYS A 100 20.84 3.20 -8.41
N THR A 101 21.20 2.44 -9.45
CA THR A 101 22.06 2.96 -10.51
C THR A 101 21.32 4.05 -11.31
N SER A 102 22.06 4.98 -11.91
CA SER A 102 21.46 6.00 -12.79
C SER A 102 20.60 5.37 -13.89
N LYS A 103 21.02 4.22 -14.44
CA LYS A 103 20.27 3.46 -15.43
C LYS A 103 18.93 2.93 -14.89
N GLN A 104 18.89 2.41 -13.66
CA GLN A 104 17.64 1.96 -13.03
C GLN A 104 16.72 3.15 -12.76
N LEU A 105 17.27 4.28 -12.32
CA LEU A 105 16.50 5.49 -12.11
C LEU A 105 15.88 5.98 -13.42
N ASP A 106 16.66 6.05 -14.52
CA ASP A 106 16.14 6.45 -15.83
C ASP A 106 14.97 5.58 -16.28
N ILE A 107 15.10 4.25 -16.16
CA ILE A 107 14.03 3.29 -16.46
C ILE A 107 12.81 3.51 -15.54
N LEU A 108 13.01 3.86 -14.27
CA LEU A 108 11.90 4.14 -13.36
C LEU A 108 11.15 5.42 -13.77
N LEU A 109 11.88 6.46 -14.18
CA LEU A 109 11.28 7.72 -14.61
C LEU A 109 10.44 7.56 -15.88
N THR A 110 10.78 6.63 -16.78
CA THR A 110 9.95 6.34 -17.97
C THR A 110 8.63 5.64 -17.64
N LYS A 111 8.43 5.19 -16.40
CA LYS A 111 7.21 4.50 -15.98
C LYS A 111 6.16 5.44 -15.40
N ILE A 112 6.44 6.74 -15.35
CA ILE A 112 5.51 7.76 -14.84
C ILE A 112 4.52 8.14 -15.95
N ILE A 113 3.23 8.11 -15.65
CA ILE A 113 2.15 8.48 -16.58
C ILE A 113 1.04 9.19 -15.82
N SER A 114 0.41 10.21 -16.41
CA SER A 114 -0.74 10.87 -15.79
C SER A 114 -2.08 10.26 -16.20
N VAL A 115 -3.10 10.38 -15.35
CA VAL A 115 -4.48 10.01 -15.68
C VAL A 115 -5.00 10.83 -16.87
N GLU A 116 -4.58 12.09 -17.00
CA GLU A 116 -4.91 12.93 -18.16
C GLU A 116 -4.38 12.34 -19.47
N GLN A 117 -3.13 11.85 -19.49
CA GLN A 117 -2.57 11.16 -20.66
C GLN A 117 -3.32 9.85 -20.93
N ILE A 118 -3.60 9.07 -19.89
CA ILE A 118 -4.35 7.81 -20.04
C ILE A 118 -5.70 8.06 -20.70
N ASN A 119 -6.45 9.08 -20.27
CA ASN A 119 -7.79 9.36 -20.79
C ASN A 119 -7.78 9.99 -22.20
N ASN A 120 -6.71 10.65 -22.60
CA ASN A 120 -6.62 11.34 -23.90
C ASN A 120 -5.97 10.47 -24.98
N ASP A 121 -5.04 9.59 -24.61
CA ASP A 121 -4.18 8.85 -25.55
C ASP A 121 -4.59 7.36 -25.71
N PHE A 122 -5.42 6.81 -24.82
CA PHE A 122 -5.88 5.41 -24.82
C PHE A 122 -7.41 5.29 -24.79
#